data_AF-A0A2E9IQJ0-F1
#
_entry.id   AF-A0A2E9IQJ0-F1
#
_cell.length_a   1.000
_cell.length_b   1.000
_cell.length_c   1.000
_cell.angle_alpha   90.00
_cell.angle_beta   90.00
_cell.angle_gamma   90.00
#
_symmetry.space_group_name_H-M   'P 1'
#
loop_
_entity.id
_entity.type
_entity.pdbx_description
1 polymer ?
#
loop_
_entity_poly.entity_id
_entity_poly.type
_entity_poly.pdbx_seq_one_letter_code
_entity_poly.pdbx_strand_id
1 'polypeptide(L)'
;MTQTKILVDSNSYFRLAQNIHPLLSEPFGEEQYTLYPHKDLTFEFKRKARLRNKFHWFTEPKFVENRKRFLRIGKKEQAEIEDNFEHIWAYIKDNRLNPLEVDTRILAAALALDVPVVTDDRDMREVAALFEIHCIGTLELMKMMLDAKHIKMAKVRQVAAQWQYDNDWPYGGWQKEYNKLFGEKPPKE
;
A
#
# COMPACT_ATOMS: atom_id res chain seq x y z
N MET A 1 8.32 -2.35 -22.93
CA MET A 1 7.19 -2.83 -22.12
C MET A 1 6.69 -1.67 -21.29
N THR A 2 5.39 -1.41 -21.30
CA THR A 2 4.75 -0.39 -20.47
C THR A 2 4.79 -0.83 -19.02
N GLN A 3 5.13 0.09 -18.13
CA GLN A 3 5.28 -0.17 -16.70
C GLN A 3 3.91 -0.09 -16.01
N THR A 4 3.49 -1.16 -15.32
CA THR A 4 2.30 -1.11 -14.48
C THR A 4 2.61 -0.45 -13.14
N LYS A 5 2.04 0.74 -12.92
CA LYS A 5 2.25 1.50 -11.69
C LYS A 5 1.23 1.08 -10.64
N ILE A 6 1.62 1.08 -9.38
CA ILE A 6 0.75 0.70 -8.26
C ILE A 6 0.94 1.73 -7.14
N LEU A 7 -0.15 2.25 -6.60
CA LEU A 7 -0.12 3.12 -5.42
C LEU A 7 -0.06 2.29 -4.15
N VAL A 8 0.65 2.78 -3.14
CA VAL A 8 0.76 2.13 -1.82
C VAL A 8 0.31 3.11 -0.75
N ASP A 9 -0.65 2.68 0.07
CA ASP A 9 -1.10 3.43 1.24
C ASP A 9 -0.03 3.41 2.35
N SER A 10 -0.24 4.23 3.38
CA SER A 10 0.73 4.33 4.46
C SER A 10 0.88 3.05 5.25
N ASN A 11 -0.22 2.37 5.52
CA ASN A 11 -0.22 1.17 6.35
C ASN A 11 0.57 0.03 5.69
N SER A 12 0.27 -0.24 4.41
CA SER A 12 0.97 -1.23 3.61
C SER A 12 2.44 -0.88 3.45
N TYR A 13 2.78 0.39 3.25
CA TYR A 13 4.17 0.82 3.19
C TYR A 13 4.92 0.50 4.50
N PHE A 14 4.37 0.86 5.66
CA PHE A 14 5.03 0.61 6.95
C PHE A 14 5.20 -0.90 7.22
N ARG A 15 4.22 -1.71 6.84
CA ARG A 15 4.26 -3.17 7.02
C ARG A 15 5.32 -3.86 6.17
N LEU A 16 5.60 -3.35 4.97
CA LEU A 16 6.46 -4.04 3.99
C LEU A 16 7.86 -3.45 3.91
N ALA A 17 7.99 -2.13 3.87
CA ALA A 17 9.21 -1.46 3.42
C ALA A 17 10.42 -1.73 4.32
N GLN A 18 10.21 -1.97 5.63
CA GLN A 18 11.31 -2.28 6.54
C GLN A 18 12.06 -3.55 6.14
N ASN A 19 11.34 -4.58 5.70
CA ASN A 19 11.89 -5.89 5.40
C ASN A 19 12.19 -6.05 3.90
N ILE A 20 11.36 -5.46 3.04
CA ILE A 20 11.53 -5.48 1.59
C ILE A 20 12.08 -4.12 1.18
N HIS A 21 13.39 -4.06 0.93
CA HIS A 21 14.06 -2.83 0.55
C HIS A 21 15.05 -3.07 -0.59
N PRO A 22 15.03 -2.27 -1.67
CA PRO A 22 14.03 -1.22 -1.96
C PRO A 22 12.63 -1.81 -2.19
N LEU A 23 11.58 -1.11 -1.71
CA LEU A 23 10.18 -1.47 -1.99
C LEU A 23 9.63 -0.65 -3.15
N LEU A 24 9.92 0.65 -3.13
CA LEU A 24 9.36 1.62 -4.06
C LEU A 24 10.24 1.77 -5.29
N SER A 25 9.63 2.08 -6.43
CA SER A 25 10.35 2.44 -7.66
C SER A 25 11.38 1.40 -8.12
N GLU A 26 11.16 0.14 -7.77
CA GLU A 26 11.88 -1.03 -8.25
C GLU A 26 10.86 -1.91 -8.99
N PRO A 27 10.98 -2.08 -10.31
CA PRO A 27 10.02 -2.86 -11.07
C PRO A 27 10.21 -4.37 -10.80
N PHE A 28 9.11 -5.12 -10.83
CA PHE A 28 9.15 -6.58 -10.72
C PHE A 28 8.14 -7.26 -11.65
N GLY A 29 8.44 -8.51 -12.01
CA GLY A 29 7.60 -9.32 -12.90
C GLY A 29 7.67 -8.86 -14.37
N GLU A 30 6.93 -9.57 -15.23
CA GLU A 30 6.89 -9.29 -16.67
C GLU A 30 6.20 -7.95 -16.97
N GLU A 31 5.15 -7.62 -16.21
CA GLU A 31 4.38 -6.37 -16.29
C GLU A 31 5.10 -5.15 -15.71
N GLN A 32 6.35 -5.33 -15.22
CA GLN A 32 7.15 -4.26 -14.61
C GLN A 32 6.35 -3.52 -13.52
N TYR A 33 5.72 -4.27 -12.62
CA TYR A 33 4.96 -3.72 -11.50
C TYR A 33 5.87 -2.84 -10.65
N THR A 34 5.49 -1.58 -10.46
CA THR A 34 6.32 -0.64 -9.70
C THR A 34 5.48 0.13 -8.69
N LEU A 35 5.92 0.06 -7.45
CA LEU A 35 5.24 0.67 -6.32
C LEU A 35 5.62 2.14 -6.13
N TYR A 36 4.62 2.97 -5.86
CA TYR A 36 4.79 4.38 -5.54
C TYR A 36 4.01 4.75 -4.28
N PRO A 37 4.61 5.50 -3.35
CA PRO A 37 3.91 5.95 -2.17
C PRO A 37 2.96 7.08 -2.52
N HIS A 38 1.85 7.19 -1.80
CA HIS A 38 1.08 8.43 -1.81
C HIS A 38 1.90 9.58 -1.23
N LYS A 39 1.70 10.81 -1.76
CA LYS A 39 2.43 12.02 -1.34
C LYS A 39 2.32 12.31 0.16
N ASP A 40 1.19 11.95 0.77
CA ASP A 40 0.90 12.26 2.18
C ASP A 40 1.50 11.28 3.18
N LEU A 41 2.14 10.19 2.73
CA LEU A 41 2.82 9.20 3.58
C LEU A 41 3.75 9.86 4.61
N THR A 42 4.56 10.82 4.15
CA THR A 42 5.53 11.52 5.01
C THR A 42 4.84 12.49 5.96
N PHE A 43 3.76 13.12 5.52
CA PHE A 43 2.97 14.04 6.35
C PHE A 43 2.31 13.27 7.51
N GLU A 44 1.73 12.11 7.23
CA GLU A 44 1.10 11.26 8.23
C GLU A 44 2.10 10.79 9.30
N PHE A 45 3.27 10.31 8.89
CA PHE A 45 4.35 9.91 9.80
C PHE A 45 4.78 11.06 10.72
N LYS A 46 4.98 12.25 10.16
CA LYS A 46 5.42 13.43 10.93
C LYS A 46 4.39 13.84 11.97
N ARG A 47 3.09 13.75 11.67
CA ARG A 47 2.02 14.16 12.58
C ARG A 47 1.81 13.18 13.73
N LYS A 48 1.81 11.87 13.46
CA LYS A 48 1.44 10.83 14.45
C LYS A 48 2.66 10.40 15.29
N ALA A 49 2.72 10.84 16.55
CA ALA A 49 3.80 10.45 17.48
C ALA A 49 3.97 8.93 17.62
N ARG A 50 2.86 8.19 17.65
CA ARG A 50 2.85 6.72 17.66
C ARG A 50 3.64 6.13 16.49
N LEU A 51 3.48 6.66 15.28
CA LEU A 51 4.19 6.16 14.10
C LEU A 51 5.70 6.44 14.21
N ARG A 52 6.08 7.62 14.70
CA ARG A 52 7.50 7.97 14.90
C ARG A 52 8.20 7.08 15.92
N ASN A 53 7.49 6.71 16.98
CA ASN A 53 7.99 5.80 18.01
C ASN A 53 8.04 4.35 17.54
N LYS A 54 7.17 3.95 16.61
CA LYS A 54 7.16 2.56 16.10
C LYS A 54 8.15 2.36 14.96
N PHE A 55 8.19 3.29 14.00
CA PHE A 55 8.93 3.13 12.76
C PHE A 55 10.16 4.05 12.71
N HIS A 56 11.08 3.87 13.67
CA HIS A 56 12.33 4.65 13.74
C HIS A 56 13.16 4.54 12.46
N TRP A 57 13.10 3.39 11.78
CA TRP A 57 13.76 3.15 10.51
C TRP A 57 13.29 4.09 9.39
N PHE A 58 12.07 4.65 9.48
CA PHE A 58 11.48 5.47 8.42
C PHE A 58 12.37 6.66 8.05
N THR A 59 13.08 7.25 9.02
CA THR A 59 13.96 8.40 8.81
C THR A 59 15.39 8.02 8.43
N GLU A 60 15.75 6.74 8.36
CA GLU A 60 17.10 6.35 7.92
C GLU A 60 17.33 6.72 6.44
N PRO A 61 18.55 7.10 6.06
CA PRO A 61 18.85 7.63 4.71
C PRO A 61 18.38 6.75 3.56
N LYS A 62 18.55 5.41 3.67
CA LYS A 62 18.17 4.46 2.61
C LYS A 62 16.66 4.49 2.30
N PHE A 63 15.81 4.62 3.33
CA PHE A 63 14.37 4.68 3.15
C PHE A 63 13.91 6.06 2.69
N VAL A 64 14.55 7.13 3.18
CA VAL A 64 14.29 8.49 2.69
C VAL A 64 14.58 8.56 1.20
N GLU A 65 15.71 8.01 0.75
CA GLU A 65 16.08 8.00 -0.68
C GLU A 65 15.09 7.19 -1.52
N ASN A 66 14.68 6.00 -1.06
CA ASN A 66 13.70 5.19 -1.78
C ASN A 66 12.34 5.90 -1.93
N ARG A 67 11.92 6.70 -0.94
CA ARG A 67 10.67 7.48 -1.00
C ARG A 67 10.74 8.76 -1.82
N LYS A 68 11.92 9.27 -2.20
CA LYS A 68 12.02 10.48 -3.03
C LYS A 68 11.44 10.29 -4.43
N ARG A 69 11.26 9.05 -4.86
CA ARG A 69 10.73 8.70 -6.17
C ARG A 69 9.21 8.61 -6.09
N PHE A 70 8.56 9.63 -6.62
CA PHE A 70 7.10 9.73 -6.69
C PHE A 70 6.59 9.54 -8.12
N LEU A 71 5.34 9.13 -8.21
CA LEU A 71 4.57 9.17 -9.44
C LEU A 71 4.50 10.64 -9.92
N ARG A 72 4.97 10.90 -11.14
CA ARG A 72 4.82 12.21 -11.77
C ARG A 72 3.38 12.35 -12.24
N ILE A 73 2.71 13.38 -11.73
CA ILE A 73 1.33 13.72 -12.05
C ILE A 73 1.34 15.01 -12.87
N GLY A 74 0.77 14.97 -14.06
CA GLY A 74 0.60 16.12 -14.94
C GLY A 74 -0.58 17.00 -14.50
N LYS A 75 -0.70 18.20 -15.09
CA LYS A 75 -1.78 19.15 -14.74
C LYS A 75 -3.19 18.59 -15.01
N LYS A 76 -3.35 17.85 -16.11
CA LYS A 76 -4.64 17.24 -16.47
C LYS A 76 -5.03 16.16 -15.47
N GLU A 77 -4.12 15.23 -15.19
CA GLU A 77 -4.30 14.18 -14.18
C GLU A 77 -4.59 14.82 -12.82
N GLN A 78 -3.89 15.89 -12.44
CA GLN A 78 -4.13 16.58 -11.17
C GLN A 78 -5.54 17.19 -11.05
N ALA A 79 -6.13 17.69 -12.15
CA ALA A 79 -7.50 18.18 -12.15
C ALA A 79 -8.49 17.02 -12.00
N GLU A 80 -8.28 15.93 -12.76
CA GLU A 80 -9.10 14.71 -12.68
C GLU A 80 -9.05 14.07 -11.29
N ILE A 81 -7.89 14.09 -10.63
CA ILE A 81 -7.75 13.65 -9.24
C ILE A 81 -8.61 14.49 -8.28
N GLU A 82 -8.68 15.80 -8.47
CA GLU A 82 -9.46 16.65 -7.58
C GLU A 82 -10.96 16.48 -7.84
N ASP A 83 -11.39 16.39 -9.10
CA ASP A 83 -12.79 16.11 -9.47
C ASP A 83 -13.24 14.75 -8.88
N ASN A 84 -12.42 13.70 -9.03
CA ASN A 84 -12.68 12.39 -8.45
C ASN A 84 -12.70 12.45 -6.92
N PHE A 85 -11.80 13.22 -6.30
CA PHE A 85 -11.76 13.39 -4.85
C PHE A 85 -13.05 14.02 -4.34
N GLU A 86 -13.50 15.12 -4.94
CA GLU A 86 -14.74 15.79 -4.55
C GLU A 86 -15.94 14.83 -4.63
N HIS A 87 -16.01 14.05 -5.71
CA HIS A 87 -17.09 13.09 -5.92
C HIS A 87 -17.09 11.96 -4.90
N ILE A 88 -15.96 11.27 -4.71
CA ILE A 88 -15.84 10.16 -3.75
C ILE A 88 -16.04 10.68 -2.31
N TRP A 89 -15.49 11.85 -1.99
CA TRP A 89 -15.61 12.44 -0.66
C TRP A 89 -17.05 12.83 -0.33
N ALA A 90 -17.77 13.44 -1.28
CA ALA A 90 -19.20 13.71 -1.12
C ALA A 90 -19.98 12.42 -0.84
N TYR A 91 -19.71 11.35 -1.61
CA TYR A 91 -20.35 10.05 -1.40
C TYR A 91 -20.07 9.47 -0.01
N ILE A 92 -18.81 9.49 0.45
CA ILE A 92 -18.42 9.04 1.79
C ILE A 92 -19.19 9.82 2.87
N LYS A 93 -19.29 11.14 2.71
CA LYS A 93 -19.97 12.03 3.66
C LYS A 93 -21.48 11.78 3.72
N ASP A 94 -22.12 11.65 2.56
CA ASP A 94 -23.56 11.42 2.46
C ASP A 94 -23.97 10.06 3.03
N ASN A 95 -23.14 9.04 2.81
CA ASN A 95 -23.38 7.68 3.28
C ASN A 95 -22.76 7.39 4.66
N ARG A 96 -22.11 8.37 5.29
CA ARG A 96 -21.44 8.26 6.60
C ARG A 96 -20.48 7.07 6.67
N LEU A 97 -19.69 6.88 5.62
CA LEU A 97 -18.66 5.85 5.57
C LEU A 97 -17.43 6.28 6.38
N ASN A 98 -16.59 5.30 6.72
CA ASN A 98 -15.44 5.49 7.61
C ASN A 98 -14.14 6.02 6.98
N PRO A 99 -13.83 5.83 5.67
CA PRO A 99 -12.50 6.19 5.15
C PRO A 99 -12.11 7.65 5.40
N LEU A 100 -10.83 7.86 5.64
CA LEU A 100 -10.30 9.20 5.91
C LEU A 100 -10.18 10.00 4.61
N GLU A 101 -10.04 11.32 4.76
CA GLU A 101 -9.77 12.22 3.63
C GLU A 101 -8.50 11.79 2.86
N VAL A 102 -7.47 11.31 3.56
CA VAL A 102 -6.23 10.83 2.92
C VAL A 102 -6.47 9.55 2.10
N ASP A 103 -7.29 8.62 2.59
CA ASP A 103 -7.64 7.40 1.88
C ASP A 103 -8.42 7.74 0.61
N THR A 104 -9.32 8.72 0.72
CA THR A 104 -10.10 9.25 -0.41
C THR A 104 -9.20 9.88 -1.48
N ARG A 105 -8.16 10.63 -1.08
CA ARG A 105 -7.17 11.18 -2.03
C ARG A 105 -6.38 10.09 -2.75
N ILE A 106 -6.06 8.98 -2.07
CA ILE A 106 -5.39 7.84 -2.70
C ILE A 106 -6.31 7.17 -3.72
N LEU A 107 -7.57 6.93 -3.37
CA LEU A 107 -8.57 6.34 -4.28
C LEU A 107 -8.82 7.24 -5.50
N ALA A 108 -8.95 8.54 -5.31
CA ALA A 108 -9.10 9.48 -6.40
C ALA A 108 -7.89 9.49 -7.35
N ALA A 109 -6.68 9.41 -6.79
CA ALA A 109 -5.45 9.26 -7.57
C ALA A 109 -5.39 7.96 -8.35
N ALA A 110 -5.83 6.86 -7.74
CA ALA A 110 -5.90 5.55 -8.37
C ALA A 110 -6.87 5.54 -9.56
N LEU A 111 -8.05 6.12 -9.37
CA LEU A 111 -9.09 6.21 -10.39
C LEU A 111 -8.64 7.07 -11.58
N ALA A 112 -8.10 8.26 -11.32
CA ALA A 112 -7.66 9.17 -12.38
C ALA A 112 -6.48 8.63 -13.20
N LEU A 113 -5.63 7.81 -12.59
CA LEU A 113 -4.45 7.25 -13.25
C LEU A 113 -4.68 5.84 -13.81
N ASP A 114 -5.84 5.24 -13.55
CA ASP A 114 -6.18 3.85 -13.86
C ASP A 114 -5.11 2.87 -13.32
N VAL A 115 -4.81 2.98 -12.03
CA VAL A 115 -3.79 2.16 -11.34
C VAL A 115 -4.34 1.50 -10.08
N PRO A 116 -3.89 0.29 -9.74
CA PRO A 116 -4.29 -0.35 -8.50
C PRO A 116 -3.71 0.31 -7.25
N VAL A 117 -4.35 0.04 -6.11
CA VAL A 117 -3.93 0.47 -4.77
C VAL A 117 -3.61 -0.71 -3.89
N VAL A 118 -2.45 -0.70 -3.24
CA VAL A 118 -2.12 -1.64 -2.18
C VAL A 118 -2.61 -1.07 -0.85
N THR A 119 -3.56 -1.75 -0.24
CA THR A 119 -4.11 -1.42 1.07
C THR A 119 -4.67 -2.66 1.75
N ASP A 120 -4.58 -2.74 3.08
CA ASP A 120 -5.30 -3.73 3.89
C ASP A 120 -6.49 -3.12 4.65
N ASP A 121 -6.73 -1.82 4.48
CA ASP A 121 -7.83 -1.13 5.15
C ASP A 121 -9.16 -1.58 4.54
N ARG A 122 -9.99 -2.21 5.36
CA ARG A 122 -11.28 -2.77 4.93
C ARG A 122 -12.22 -1.67 4.45
N ASP A 123 -12.30 -0.57 5.18
CA ASP A 123 -13.23 0.52 4.88
C ASP A 123 -12.82 1.19 3.56
N MET A 124 -11.51 1.35 3.35
CA MET A 124 -10.96 1.85 2.09
C MET A 124 -11.27 0.91 0.91
N ARG A 125 -11.12 -0.41 1.08
CA ARG A 125 -11.45 -1.40 0.03
C ARG A 125 -12.94 -1.43 -0.29
N GLU A 126 -13.80 -1.28 0.71
CA GLU A 126 -15.25 -1.23 0.50
C GLU A 126 -15.63 -0.02 -0.36
N VAL A 127 -15.05 1.16 -0.12
CA VAL A 127 -15.25 2.32 -1.00
C VAL A 127 -14.62 2.10 -2.37
N ALA A 128 -13.39 1.59 -2.45
CA ALA A 128 -12.72 1.32 -3.72
C ALA A 128 -13.58 0.46 -4.66
N ALA A 129 -14.22 -0.59 -4.11
CA ALA A 129 -15.11 -1.47 -4.88
C ALA A 129 -16.32 -0.74 -5.48
N LEU A 130 -16.87 0.27 -4.79
CA LEU A 130 -18.00 1.06 -5.30
C LEU A 130 -17.63 1.93 -6.51
N PHE A 131 -16.36 2.29 -6.62
CA PHE A 131 -15.81 3.10 -7.71
C PHE A 131 -14.98 2.26 -8.69
N GLU A 132 -15.09 0.93 -8.63
CA GLU A 132 -14.37 -0.03 -9.50
C GLU A 132 -12.84 0.12 -9.46
N ILE A 133 -12.30 0.64 -8.35
CA ILE A 133 -10.85 0.79 -8.15
C ILE A 133 -10.27 -0.55 -7.69
N HIS A 134 -9.29 -1.07 -8.43
CA HIS A 134 -8.63 -2.32 -8.07
C HIS A 134 -7.75 -2.17 -6.81
N CYS A 135 -8.06 -2.94 -5.76
CA CYS A 135 -7.22 -3.04 -4.57
C CYS A 135 -6.46 -4.37 -4.51
N ILE A 136 -5.25 -4.31 -3.97
CA ILE A 136 -4.34 -5.44 -3.73
C ILE A 136 -3.99 -5.46 -2.24
N GLY A 137 -4.09 -6.61 -1.57
CA GLY A 137 -3.62 -6.76 -0.20
C GLY A 137 -2.11 -6.91 -0.08
N THR A 138 -1.56 -6.62 1.11
CA THR A 138 -0.12 -6.77 1.33
C THR A 138 0.35 -8.22 1.19
N LEU A 139 -0.47 -9.20 1.58
CA LEU A 139 -0.21 -10.62 1.36
C LEU A 139 -0.25 -10.98 -0.14
N GLU A 140 -1.22 -10.44 -0.88
CA GLU A 140 -1.33 -10.65 -2.33
C GLU A 140 -0.15 -10.02 -3.07
N LEU A 141 0.26 -8.81 -2.69
CA LEU A 141 1.45 -8.15 -3.22
C LEU A 141 2.72 -8.98 -2.98
N MET A 142 2.89 -9.52 -1.77
CA MET A 142 4.02 -10.42 -1.49
C MET A 142 3.96 -11.70 -2.34
N LYS A 143 2.76 -12.23 -2.62
CA LYS A 143 2.59 -13.36 -3.53
C LYS A 143 3.00 -13.00 -4.96
N MET A 144 2.57 -11.85 -5.48
CA MET A 144 2.99 -11.35 -6.79
C MET A 144 4.52 -11.22 -6.89
N MET A 145 5.15 -10.65 -5.86
CA MET A 145 6.62 -10.51 -5.80
C MET A 145 7.33 -11.87 -5.71
N LEU A 146 6.76 -12.83 -4.97
CA LEU A 146 7.31 -14.18 -4.85
C LEU A 146 7.25 -14.93 -6.18
N ASP A 147 6.11 -14.86 -6.87
CA ASP A 147 5.90 -15.49 -8.18
C ASP A 147 6.81 -14.90 -9.25
N ALA A 148 7.01 -13.58 -9.19
CA ALA A 148 7.99 -12.87 -10.02
C ALA A 148 9.46 -13.13 -9.62
N LYS A 149 9.72 -13.96 -8.59
CA LYS A 149 11.06 -14.22 -8.01
C LYS A 149 11.78 -12.96 -7.54
N HIS A 150 11.05 -11.88 -7.31
CA HIS A 150 11.56 -10.61 -6.79
C HIS A 150 11.91 -10.72 -5.31
N ILE A 151 11.11 -11.49 -4.56
CA ILE A 151 11.43 -11.91 -3.19
C ILE A 151 11.46 -13.43 -3.09
N LYS A 152 12.07 -13.94 -2.01
CA LYS A 152 12.07 -15.37 -1.66
C LYS A 152 11.10 -15.63 -0.51
N MET A 153 10.65 -16.88 -0.36
CA MET A 153 9.75 -17.26 0.74
C MET A 153 10.31 -16.93 2.13
N ALA A 154 11.65 -16.99 2.31
CA ALA A 154 12.30 -16.55 3.54
C ALA A 154 11.96 -15.08 3.90
N LYS A 155 11.83 -14.20 2.91
CA LYS A 155 11.44 -12.82 3.10
C LYS A 155 9.97 -12.69 3.51
N VAL A 156 9.08 -13.45 2.86
CA VAL A 156 7.65 -13.51 3.22
C VAL A 156 7.47 -13.94 4.68
N ARG A 157 8.20 -14.98 5.12
CA ARG A 157 8.23 -15.42 6.53
C ARG A 157 8.76 -14.33 7.45
N GLN A 158 9.86 -13.67 7.09
CA GLN A 158 10.43 -12.57 7.88
C GLN A 158 9.42 -11.44 8.10
N VAL A 159 8.71 -11.02 7.04
CA VAL A 159 7.66 -9.99 7.13
C VAL A 159 6.54 -10.45 8.05
N ALA A 160 6.01 -11.66 7.86
CA ALA A 160 4.92 -12.19 8.68
C ALA A 160 5.29 -12.36 10.16
N ALA A 161 6.53 -12.76 10.46
CA ALA A 161 7.03 -12.84 11.84
C ALA A 161 7.12 -11.45 12.49
N GLN A 162 7.60 -10.45 11.76
CA GLN A 162 7.63 -9.06 12.23
C GLN A 162 6.22 -8.54 12.53
N TRP A 163 5.23 -8.83 11.67
CA TRP A 163 3.85 -8.43 11.90
C TRP A 163 3.25 -9.02 13.16
N GLN A 164 3.58 -10.26 13.50
CA GLN A 164 3.14 -10.86 14.77
C GLN A 164 3.78 -10.14 15.95
N TYR A 165 5.11 -10.05 15.95
CA TYR A 165 5.86 -9.38 17.01
C TYR A 165 5.37 -7.94 17.27
N ASP A 166 5.13 -7.17 16.20
CA ASP A 166 4.67 -5.78 16.28
C ASP A 166 3.16 -5.62 16.53
N ASN A 167 2.42 -6.74 16.63
CA ASN A 167 0.97 -6.81 16.65
C ASN A 167 0.32 -5.97 15.54
N ASP A 168 0.81 -6.13 14.30
CA ASP A 168 0.47 -5.31 13.14
C ASP A 168 0.32 -6.15 11.87
N TRP A 169 -0.66 -7.03 11.90
CA TRP A 169 -1.09 -7.83 10.77
C TRP A 169 -2.22 -7.15 9.98
N PRO A 170 -2.44 -7.53 8.71
CA PRO A 170 -3.30 -6.76 7.80
C PRO A 170 -4.77 -6.68 8.21
N TYR A 171 -5.40 -7.82 8.54
CA TYR A 171 -6.80 -7.86 8.97
C TYR A 171 -7.13 -9.15 9.74
N GLY A 172 -8.34 -9.24 10.29
CA GLY A 172 -8.84 -10.43 10.98
C GLY A 172 -9.00 -11.62 10.02
N GLY A 173 -8.16 -12.64 10.16
CA GLY A 173 -8.16 -13.81 9.27
C GLY A 173 -6.95 -13.90 8.34
N TRP A 174 -5.99 -12.96 8.43
CA TRP A 174 -4.77 -12.97 7.62
C TRP A 174 -4.00 -14.30 7.64
N GLN A 175 -4.03 -15.07 8.73
CA GLN A 175 -3.35 -16.38 8.79
C GLN A 175 -3.96 -17.40 7.82
N LYS A 176 -5.28 -17.32 7.59
CA LYS A 176 -5.98 -18.19 6.62
C LYS A 176 -5.59 -17.80 5.20
N GLU A 177 -5.55 -16.50 4.91
CA GLU A 177 -5.11 -16.01 3.60
C GLU A 177 -3.63 -16.31 3.36
N TYR A 178 -2.78 -16.13 4.36
CA TYR A 178 -1.36 -16.50 4.29
C TYR A 178 -1.20 -17.98 3.89
N ASN A 179 -1.93 -18.87 4.56
CA ASN A 179 -1.89 -20.30 4.22
C ASN A 179 -2.40 -20.57 2.81
N LYS A 180 -3.51 -19.94 2.41
CA LYS A 180 -4.06 -20.05 1.05
C LYS A 180 -3.05 -19.61 -0.01
N LEU A 181 -2.36 -18.48 0.20
CA LEU A 181 -1.45 -17.89 -0.79
C LEU A 181 -0.09 -18.59 -0.84
N PHE A 182 0.44 -19.02 0.31
CA PHE A 182 1.82 -19.51 0.42
C PHE A 182 1.93 -21.01 0.70
N GLY A 183 0.81 -21.70 0.94
CA GLY A 183 0.78 -23.15 1.18
C GLY A 183 1.36 -23.60 2.53
N GLU A 184 1.64 -22.67 3.43
CA GLU A 184 2.17 -22.96 4.77
C GLU A 184 1.55 -22.04 5.83
N LYS A 185 1.62 -22.45 7.10
CA LYS A 185 1.17 -21.57 8.19
C LYS A 185 2.17 -20.41 8.35
N PRO A 186 1.71 -19.21 8.75
CA PRO A 186 2.63 -18.15 9.11
C PRO A 186 3.55 -18.63 10.25
N PRO A 187 4.76 -18.05 10.37
CA PRO A 187 5.66 -18.32 11.49
C PRO A 187 4.92 -18.18 12.83
N LYS A 188 5.36 -18.90 13.85
CA LYS A 188 4.92 -18.63 15.22
C LYS A 188 5.88 -17.61 15.85
N GLU A 189 5.36 -16.77 16.74
CA GLU A 189 6.19 -16.00 17.68
C GLU A 189 7.12 -16.91 18.49
#